data_AF-A0A960S3M1-F1
#
_entry.id   AF-A0A960S3M1-F1
#
_cell.length_a   1.000
_cell.length_b   1.000
_cell.length_c   1.000
_cell.angle_alpha   90.00
_cell.angle_beta   90.00
_cell.angle_gamma   90.00
#
_symmetry.space_group_name_H-M   'P 1'
#
loop_
_entity.id
_entity.type
_entity.pdbx_description
1 polymer ?
#
loop_
_entity_poly.entity_id
_entity_poly.type
_entity_poly.pdbx_seq_one_letter_code
_entity_poly.pdbx_strand_id
1 'polypeptide(L)'
;MFRETFFKCLLLVLICLSRLVHGDLTEGDVLNHFLKIGFEEEEYGYVLQGVKPVSIRDFYSLDEIPVYKDFNRFKNAFLKTLLAQSALPIWNKHFNTKGPLVLKGIALKPDKPTVTGFEVQFIHVPKLKEVIAKNIDLFRYVLGPRYTVEDLVELIAFSDKKLVDILQEDSTLIGIVLGFGSYNSILGGRSDAILNAFVSRDIPPLAAKSAPMQSEDKQDSFLPASCYGSYYLDLAGGKESTIFQNTSLPIKTDLNPTQELLALNALEEPLPSCLREKTPEFIFGPYKGGPDNQPLFKQLQSVQKKLQPLLAKQNFLHEVTKTIPKQHQKLELCQPLHPNPTKKNQLLKLFGYHRKKIKQPNPLILSDLLSHISLEQWNAILSEVANRFEDQNEKKQFFEAFHSPSDGIPEMIGVSRATLKGLEKARSNLKEANNQFLSLSKRAAEDTSLKTIVKDNIYYETTRPGKGKTLNKSKRVRIGYVIKDTSENVLFAHCDTWLSTNEMLPGLVHGIQGMQPEEKRTIYLHPIFGYGALTTLPPCTTLKIEVHLLDFEATTQETLPPLTPFTCSQINDPSFYRSIKSSCEQIPTFTGSQYGKLFSESAPHHANYLKIESYRG
;
A
#
# COMPACT_ATOMS: atom_id res chain seq x y z
N MET A 1 57.49 -36.21 0.57
CA MET A 1 56.19 -36.87 0.28
C MET A 1 55.23 -36.90 1.47
N PHE A 2 55.58 -37.49 2.63
CA PHE A 2 54.64 -37.63 3.76
C PHE A 2 54.20 -36.28 4.39
N ARG A 3 55.13 -35.32 4.49
CA ARG A 3 54.87 -33.97 5.06
C ARG A 3 53.94 -33.11 4.19
N GLU A 4 54.05 -33.26 2.88
CA GLU A 4 53.24 -32.51 1.90
C GLU A 4 51.81 -33.07 1.81
N THR A 5 51.66 -34.38 1.94
CA THR A 5 50.37 -35.07 1.98
C THR A 5 49.64 -34.77 3.29
N PHE A 6 50.37 -34.72 4.41
CA PHE A 6 49.80 -34.33 5.71
C PHE A 6 49.33 -32.88 5.75
N PHE A 7 50.10 -31.93 5.16
CA PHE A 7 49.66 -30.53 5.06
C PHE A 7 48.47 -30.35 4.11
N LYS A 8 48.42 -31.08 2.99
CA LYS A 8 47.26 -31.06 2.08
C LYS A 8 46.00 -31.65 2.75
N CYS A 9 46.14 -32.73 3.51
CA CYS A 9 45.04 -33.30 4.29
C CYS A 9 44.62 -32.39 5.46
N LEU A 10 45.55 -31.75 6.17
CA LEU A 10 45.24 -30.80 7.24
C LEU A 10 44.56 -29.54 6.69
N LEU A 11 44.99 -29.04 5.53
CA LEU A 11 44.36 -27.92 4.84
C LEU A 11 42.96 -28.30 4.33
N LEU A 12 42.76 -29.50 3.79
CA LEU A 12 41.44 -30.02 3.43
C LEU A 12 40.54 -30.20 4.65
N VAL A 13 41.08 -30.69 5.77
CA VAL A 13 40.36 -30.82 7.03
C VAL A 13 40.04 -29.45 7.62
N LEU A 14 40.92 -28.46 7.51
CA LEU A 14 40.68 -27.08 7.93
C LEU A 14 39.70 -26.35 7.01
N ILE A 15 39.69 -26.61 5.70
CA ILE A 15 38.69 -26.11 4.74
C ILE A 15 37.32 -26.80 4.97
N CYS A 16 37.31 -28.09 5.29
CA CYS A 16 36.09 -28.81 5.65
C CYS A 16 35.57 -28.38 7.02
N LEU A 17 36.45 -28.10 7.98
CA LEU A 17 36.09 -27.57 9.30
C LEU A 17 35.67 -26.10 9.21
N SER A 18 36.28 -25.28 8.34
CA SER A 18 35.84 -23.90 8.11
C SER A 18 34.46 -23.88 7.46
N ARG A 19 34.17 -24.78 6.52
CA ARG A 19 32.82 -25.00 5.96
C ARG A 19 31.82 -25.60 6.96
N LEU A 20 32.29 -26.28 8.01
CA LEU A 20 31.43 -26.80 9.10
C LEU A 20 31.17 -25.75 10.18
N VAL A 21 32.05 -24.75 10.33
CA VAL A 21 31.98 -23.69 11.35
C VAL A 21 31.37 -22.40 10.78
N HIS A 22 31.47 -22.17 9.47
CA HIS A 22 30.76 -21.14 8.71
C HIS A 22 30.01 -21.89 7.59
N GLY A 23 28.74 -22.17 7.81
CA GLY A 23 27.94 -22.94 6.87
C GLY A 23 27.60 -22.12 5.64
N ASP A 24 28.55 -21.94 4.71
CA ASP A 24 28.31 -21.24 3.45
C ASP A 24 27.09 -21.85 2.75
N LEU A 25 26.07 -21.03 2.50
CA LEU A 25 24.88 -21.43 1.76
C LEU A 25 25.25 -21.90 0.36
N THR A 26 24.75 -23.07 -0.03
CA THR A 26 24.89 -23.52 -1.42
C THR A 26 23.92 -22.78 -2.34
N GLU A 27 24.21 -22.71 -3.65
CA GLU A 27 23.27 -22.18 -4.64
C GLU A 27 21.89 -22.87 -4.55
N GLY A 28 21.89 -24.17 -4.23
CA GLY A 28 20.68 -24.96 -4.01
C GLY A 28 19.90 -24.51 -2.78
N ASP A 29 20.56 -24.17 -1.68
CA ASP A 29 19.89 -23.70 -0.47
C ASP A 29 19.22 -22.34 -0.67
N VAL A 30 19.91 -21.40 -1.34
CA VAL A 30 19.36 -20.08 -1.70
C VAL A 30 18.10 -20.25 -2.56
N LEU A 31 18.20 -21.04 -3.62
CA LEU A 31 17.08 -21.25 -4.54
C LEU A 31 15.91 -22.00 -3.88
N ASN A 32 16.20 -22.99 -3.03
CA ASN A 32 15.19 -23.72 -2.28
C ASN A 32 14.38 -22.79 -1.36
N HIS A 33 15.05 -21.90 -0.62
CA HIS A 33 14.36 -20.96 0.26
C HIS A 33 13.55 -19.94 -0.54
N PHE A 34 14.11 -19.39 -1.60
CA PHE A 34 13.41 -18.44 -2.47
C PHE A 34 12.12 -19.04 -3.05
N LEU A 35 12.20 -20.25 -3.62
CA LEU A 35 11.02 -20.93 -4.19
C LEU A 35 10.01 -21.34 -3.11
N LYS A 36 10.45 -21.73 -1.91
CA LYS A 36 9.52 -21.99 -0.80
C LYS A 36 8.74 -20.74 -0.42
N ILE A 37 9.39 -19.58 -0.30
CA ILE A 37 8.70 -18.32 -0.02
C ILE A 37 7.71 -17.99 -1.14
N GLY A 38 8.14 -18.08 -2.40
CA GLY A 38 7.26 -17.85 -3.55
C GLY A 38 6.10 -18.84 -3.66
N PHE A 39 6.23 -20.05 -3.13
CA PHE A 39 5.11 -20.99 -3.06
C PHE A 39 4.21 -20.68 -1.87
N GLU A 40 4.77 -20.42 -0.69
CA GLU A 40 3.99 -20.28 0.55
C GLU A 40 3.24 -18.94 0.65
N GLU A 41 3.90 -17.86 0.22
CA GLU A 41 3.42 -16.48 0.36
C GLU A 41 2.96 -15.87 -0.96
N GLU A 42 3.35 -16.45 -2.09
CA GLU A 42 2.95 -15.99 -3.42
C GLU A 42 2.30 -17.15 -4.17
N GLU A 43 2.03 -16.96 -5.46
CA GLU A 43 1.31 -17.95 -6.25
C GLU A 43 2.23 -18.73 -7.20
N TYR A 44 3.52 -18.83 -6.88
CA TYR A 44 4.48 -19.48 -7.77
C TYR A 44 4.10 -20.94 -8.03
N GLY A 45 3.52 -21.62 -7.04
CA GLY A 45 3.02 -22.98 -7.23
C GLY A 45 1.89 -23.07 -8.26
N TYR A 46 0.99 -22.08 -8.31
CA TYR A 46 -0.11 -22.04 -9.28
C TYR A 46 0.38 -21.68 -10.69
N VAL A 47 1.40 -20.81 -10.78
CA VAL A 47 2.11 -20.50 -12.03
C VAL A 47 2.85 -21.74 -12.53
N LEU A 48 3.61 -22.42 -11.68
CA LEU A 48 4.34 -23.63 -12.05
C LEU A 48 3.42 -24.72 -12.62
N GLN A 49 2.21 -24.85 -12.06
CA GLN A 49 1.21 -25.83 -12.50
C GLN A 49 0.38 -25.37 -13.73
N GLY A 50 0.64 -24.18 -14.27
CA GLY A 50 -0.02 -23.66 -15.47
C GLY A 50 -1.49 -23.26 -15.28
N VAL A 51 -1.95 -23.11 -14.04
CA VAL A 51 -3.30 -22.61 -13.75
C VAL A 51 -3.33 -21.08 -13.79
N LYS A 52 -2.23 -20.43 -13.40
CA LYS A 52 -2.06 -18.98 -13.43
C LYS A 52 -0.95 -18.57 -14.43
N PRO A 53 -1.18 -17.57 -15.30
CA PRO A 53 -0.18 -17.11 -16.26
C PRO A 53 1.02 -16.39 -15.63
N VAL A 54 0.80 -15.44 -14.72
CA VAL A 54 1.87 -14.59 -14.14
C VAL A 54 1.64 -14.39 -12.65
N SER A 55 2.70 -14.49 -11.85
CA SER A 55 2.78 -14.00 -10.48
C SER A 55 3.81 -12.87 -10.45
N ILE A 56 3.46 -11.74 -9.84
CA ILE A 56 4.36 -10.60 -9.65
C ILE A 56 4.53 -10.31 -8.16
N ARG A 57 5.72 -9.89 -7.75
CA ARG A 57 6.00 -9.41 -6.40
C ARG A 57 7.06 -8.34 -6.41
N ASP A 58 6.76 -7.20 -5.79
CA ASP A 58 7.76 -6.16 -5.54
C ASP A 58 8.60 -6.48 -4.30
N PHE A 59 9.91 -6.40 -4.48
CA PHE A 59 10.89 -6.50 -3.43
C PHE A 59 11.53 -5.13 -3.22
N TYR A 60 11.15 -4.47 -2.14
CA TYR A 60 11.62 -3.12 -1.81
C TYR A 60 13.05 -3.15 -1.26
N SER A 61 13.79 -2.09 -1.52
CA SER A 61 15.14 -1.92 -1.00
C SER A 61 15.16 -1.38 0.43
N LEU A 62 16.30 -1.55 1.10
CA LEU A 62 16.47 -1.08 2.49
C LEU A 62 16.37 0.43 2.59
N ASP A 63 16.81 1.18 1.57
CA ASP A 63 16.61 2.61 1.55
C ASP A 63 15.12 2.93 1.49
N GLU A 64 14.27 2.27 0.68
CA GLU A 64 12.83 2.57 0.51
C GLU A 64 11.95 2.43 1.76
N ILE A 65 12.49 1.93 2.87
CA ILE A 65 11.78 1.82 4.15
C ILE A 65 11.44 3.21 4.70
N PRO A 66 10.17 3.52 4.98
CA PRO A 66 9.81 4.77 5.63
C PRO A 66 10.42 4.85 7.03
N VAL A 67 11.21 5.89 7.28
CA VAL A 67 12.01 6.08 8.52
C VAL A 67 11.18 6.12 9.80
N TYR A 68 9.88 6.36 9.68
CA TYR A 68 8.95 6.45 10.80
C TYR A 68 8.17 5.16 11.08
N LYS A 69 8.28 4.11 10.26
CA LYS A 69 7.51 2.87 10.44
C LYS A 69 8.31 1.81 11.22
N ASP A 70 7.61 0.76 11.67
CA ASP A 70 8.20 -0.34 12.45
C ASP A 70 9.29 -1.10 11.68
N PHE A 71 10.56 -0.84 12.04
CA PHE A 71 11.75 -1.40 11.41
C PHE A 71 11.76 -2.93 11.38
N ASN A 72 11.23 -3.62 12.40
CA ASN A 72 11.24 -5.09 12.45
C ASN A 72 10.43 -5.73 11.32
N ARG A 73 9.31 -5.10 10.95
CA ARG A 73 8.50 -5.53 9.82
C ARG A 73 9.29 -5.39 8.51
N PHE A 74 10.02 -4.30 8.34
CA PHE A 74 10.77 -4.04 7.11
C PHE A 74 12.08 -4.81 7.02
N LYS A 75 12.77 -5.07 8.14
CA LYS A 75 13.94 -5.96 8.18
C LYS A 75 13.61 -7.30 7.52
N ASN A 76 12.48 -7.91 7.88
CA ASN A 76 12.05 -9.17 7.29
C ASN A 76 11.75 -9.06 5.77
N ALA A 77 11.15 -7.96 5.33
CA ALA A 77 10.88 -7.72 3.91
C ALA A 77 12.20 -7.54 3.12
N PHE A 78 13.13 -6.76 3.65
CA PHE A 78 14.44 -6.54 3.03
C PHE A 78 15.27 -7.83 2.94
N LEU A 79 15.21 -8.69 3.95
CA LEU A 79 15.88 -9.99 3.90
C LEU A 79 15.36 -10.88 2.76
N LYS A 80 14.05 -10.80 2.46
CA LYS A 80 13.46 -11.47 1.30
C LYS A 80 13.95 -10.84 -0.01
N THR A 81 14.14 -9.52 -0.03
CA THR A 81 14.78 -8.79 -1.16
C THR A 81 16.17 -9.34 -1.44
N LEU A 82 17.04 -9.44 -0.42
CA LEU A 82 18.39 -10.00 -0.59
C LEU A 82 18.35 -11.45 -1.09
N LEU A 83 17.48 -12.28 -0.53
CA LEU A 83 17.32 -13.67 -0.96
C LEU A 83 16.92 -13.76 -2.44
N ALA A 84 15.98 -12.91 -2.88
CA ALA A 84 15.55 -12.86 -4.26
C ALA A 84 16.65 -12.33 -5.21
N GLN A 85 17.43 -11.32 -4.79
CA GLN A 85 18.60 -10.84 -5.54
C GLN A 85 19.63 -11.94 -5.77
N SER A 86 19.89 -12.75 -4.75
CA SER A 86 20.80 -13.90 -4.86
C SER A 86 20.22 -15.04 -5.69
N ALA A 87 18.91 -15.30 -5.60
CA ALA A 87 18.28 -16.42 -6.28
C ALA A 87 18.09 -16.22 -7.80
N LEU A 88 17.86 -14.99 -8.26
CA LEU A 88 17.60 -14.69 -9.67
C LEU A 88 18.78 -15.06 -10.61
N PRO A 89 20.04 -14.66 -10.34
CA PRO A 89 21.18 -15.09 -11.15
C PRO A 89 21.37 -16.62 -11.12
N ILE A 90 21.13 -17.26 -9.98
CA ILE A 90 21.21 -18.72 -9.84
C ILE A 90 20.15 -19.37 -10.74
N TRP A 91 18.91 -18.87 -10.74
CA TRP A 91 17.88 -19.37 -11.64
C TRP A 91 18.31 -19.25 -13.11
N ASN A 92 18.75 -18.07 -13.52
CA ASN A 92 19.15 -17.80 -14.90
C ASN A 92 20.36 -18.64 -15.36
N LYS A 93 21.24 -19.02 -14.43
CA LYS A 93 22.37 -19.91 -14.70
C LYS A 93 21.95 -21.35 -14.99
N HIS A 94 20.90 -21.85 -14.33
CA HIS A 94 20.54 -23.28 -14.35
C HIS A 94 19.31 -23.61 -15.21
N PHE A 95 18.41 -22.65 -15.42
CA PHE A 95 17.14 -22.85 -16.14
C PHE A 95 17.06 -22.01 -17.41
N ASN A 96 16.21 -22.45 -18.35
CA ASN A 96 16.09 -21.78 -19.63
C ASN A 96 15.39 -20.43 -19.51
N THR A 97 16.13 -19.34 -19.71
CA THR A 97 15.61 -17.96 -19.71
C THR A 97 14.62 -17.69 -20.85
N LYS A 98 14.61 -18.52 -21.91
CA LYS A 98 13.60 -18.53 -22.97
C LYS A 98 12.73 -19.80 -22.95
N GLY A 99 12.57 -20.39 -21.77
CA GLY A 99 11.79 -21.62 -21.56
C GLY A 99 10.28 -21.38 -21.41
N PRO A 100 9.50 -22.46 -21.19
CA PRO A 100 8.07 -22.35 -20.90
C PRO A 100 7.77 -21.71 -19.53
N LEU A 101 8.78 -21.63 -18.66
CA LEU A 101 8.73 -20.97 -17.36
C LEU A 101 9.85 -19.94 -17.30
N VAL A 102 9.50 -18.69 -17.00
CA VAL A 102 10.43 -17.57 -16.93
C VAL A 102 10.34 -16.96 -15.55
N LEU A 103 11.49 -16.76 -14.91
CA LEU A 103 11.63 -15.99 -13.69
C LEU A 103 12.61 -14.86 -13.96
N LYS A 104 12.19 -13.62 -13.73
CA LYS A 104 13.03 -12.44 -13.95
C LYS A 104 12.81 -11.39 -12.87
N GLY A 105 13.82 -10.55 -12.68
CA GLY A 105 13.75 -9.38 -11.81
C GLY A 105 13.93 -8.11 -12.64
N ILE A 106 13.10 -7.11 -12.38
CA ILE A 106 13.07 -5.83 -13.10
C ILE A 106 13.27 -4.72 -12.08
N ALA A 107 14.28 -3.87 -12.27
CA ALA A 107 14.53 -2.77 -11.33
C ALA A 107 13.32 -1.84 -11.22
N LEU A 108 12.92 -1.49 -10.00
CA LEU A 108 11.82 -0.55 -9.77
C LEU A 108 12.20 0.87 -10.20
N LYS A 109 13.49 1.21 -10.14
CA LYS A 109 14.07 2.50 -10.53
C LYS A 109 15.32 2.25 -11.37
N PRO A 110 15.21 2.18 -12.71
CA PRO A 110 16.34 1.84 -13.59
C PRO A 110 17.48 2.88 -13.53
N ASP A 111 17.17 4.13 -13.22
CA ASP A 111 18.14 5.24 -13.17
C ASP A 111 19.05 5.23 -11.94
N LYS A 112 18.79 4.33 -10.97
CA LYS A 112 19.56 4.22 -9.73
C LYS A 112 20.17 2.82 -9.65
N PRO A 113 21.43 2.64 -10.08
CA PRO A 113 22.08 1.35 -10.04
C PRO A 113 22.51 1.02 -8.60
N THR A 114 22.36 -0.24 -8.21
CA THR A 114 22.99 -0.95 -7.06
C THR A 114 22.24 -1.05 -5.73
N VAL A 115 21.19 -0.25 -5.46
CA VAL A 115 20.44 -0.35 -4.19
C VAL A 115 18.93 -0.53 -4.36
N THR A 116 18.37 -0.33 -5.55
CA THR A 116 16.92 -0.23 -5.76
C THR A 116 16.17 -1.55 -5.61
N GLY A 117 14.92 -1.45 -5.16
CA GLY A 117 13.99 -2.58 -5.18
C GLY A 117 13.74 -3.08 -6.60
N PHE A 118 13.17 -4.27 -6.74
CA PHE A 118 12.87 -4.88 -8.04
C PHE A 118 11.55 -5.63 -8.00
N GLU A 119 10.83 -5.60 -9.12
CA GLU A 119 9.67 -6.45 -9.38
C GLU A 119 10.18 -7.81 -9.84
N VAL A 120 9.78 -8.88 -9.16
CA VAL A 120 10.00 -10.24 -9.63
C VAL A 120 8.76 -10.73 -10.34
N GLN A 121 8.93 -11.21 -11.56
CA GLN A 121 7.88 -11.83 -12.34
C GLN A 121 8.19 -13.31 -12.54
N PHE A 122 7.24 -14.18 -12.16
CA PHE A 122 7.27 -15.60 -12.48
C PHE A 122 6.13 -15.92 -13.45
N ILE A 123 6.49 -16.43 -14.63
CA ILE A 123 5.62 -16.46 -15.81
C ILE A 123 5.57 -17.87 -16.40
N HIS A 124 4.36 -18.38 -16.60
CA HIS A 124 4.10 -19.59 -17.35
C HIS A 124 3.72 -19.23 -18.80
N VAL A 125 4.71 -19.22 -19.69
CA VAL A 125 4.62 -18.67 -21.06
C VAL A 125 3.48 -19.30 -21.89
N PRO A 126 3.27 -20.63 -21.90
CA PRO A 126 2.13 -21.21 -22.62
C PRO A 126 0.77 -20.72 -22.13
N LYS A 127 0.62 -20.49 -20.82
CA LYS A 127 -0.64 -20.06 -20.21
C LYS A 127 -0.87 -18.58 -20.47
N LEU A 128 0.20 -17.78 -20.42
CA LEU A 128 0.17 -16.38 -20.84
C LEU A 128 -0.27 -16.25 -22.31
N LYS A 129 0.32 -17.05 -23.21
CA LYS A 129 -0.05 -17.07 -24.63
C LYS A 129 -1.53 -17.42 -24.84
N GLU A 130 -2.02 -18.45 -24.15
CA GLU A 130 -3.45 -18.83 -24.18
C GLU A 130 -4.36 -17.67 -23.76
N VAL A 131 -4.03 -17.02 -22.65
CA VAL A 131 -4.81 -15.92 -22.08
C VAL A 131 -4.82 -14.70 -23.00
N ILE A 132 -3.66 -14.32 -23.57
CA ILE A 132 -3.57 -13.21 -24.52
C ILE A 132 -4.34 -13.53 -25.80
N ALA A 133 -4.16 -14.74 -26.36
CA ALA A 133 -4.86 -15.13 -27.59
C ALA A 133 -6.38 -15.07 -27.44
N LYS A 134 -6.91 -15.50 -26.28
CA LYS A 134 -8.34 -15.44 -25.98
C LYS A 134 -8.90 -14.01 -25.89
N ASN A 135 -8.05 -13.02 -25.61
CA ASN A 135 -8.46 -11.64 -25.33
C ASN A 135 -7.81 -10.61 -26.26
N ILE A 136 -7.18 -11.04 -27.37
CA ILE A 136 -6.29 -10.21 -28.18
C ILE A 136 -6.96 -8.92 -28.69
N ASP A 137 -8.25 -8.95 -28.98
CA ASP A 137 -8.99 -7.79 -29.46
C ASP A 137 -9.06 -6.68 -28.40
N LEU A 138 -9.19 -7.04 -27.12
CA LEU A 138 -9.16 -6.09 -26.02
C LEU A 138 -7.77 -5.50 -25.82
N PHE A 139 -6.72 -6.32 -25.90
CA PHE A 139 -5.33 -5.82 -25.87
C PHE A 139 -5.07 -4.85 -27.04
N ARG A 140 -5.56 -5.15 -28.24
CA ARG A 140 -5.42 -4.28 -29.42
C ARG A 140 -6.23 -3.00 -29.30
N TYR A 141 -7.39 -3.06 -28.66
CA TYR A 141 -8.21 -1.88 -28.40
C TYR A 141 -7.47 -0.87 -27.51
N VAL A 142 -6.83 -1.34 -26.44
CA VAL A 142 -6.13 -0.48 -25.47
C VAL A 142 -4.72 -0.10 -25.97
N LEU A 143 -3.90 -1.08 -26.34
CA LEU A 143 -2.48 -0.88 -26.66
C LEU A 143 -2.24 -0.48 -28.12
N GLY A 144 -3.21 -0.74 -29.00
CA GLY A 144 -3.15 -0.43 -30.42
C GLY A 144 -3.26 -1.67 -31.33
N PRO A 145 -3.75 -1.51 -32.57
CA PRO A 145 -4.23 -2.62 -33.40
C PRO A 145 -3.12 -3.54 -33.96
N ARG A 146 -1.86 -3.13 -33.85
CA ARG A 146 -0.73 -3.81 -34.49
C ARG A 146 -0.14 -4.96 -33.67
N TYR A 147 -0.42 -5.02 -32.37
CA TYR A 147 0.13 -6.05 -31.51
C TYR A 147 -0.38 -7.44 -31.91
N THR A 148 0.52 -8.39 -32.11
CA THR A 148 0.21 -9.82 -32.22
C THR A 148 0.27 -10.49 -30.84
N VAL A 149 -0.23 -11.72 -30.75
CA VAL A 149 -0.12 -12.52 -29.52
C VAL A 149 1.36 -12.73 -29.17
N GLU A 150 2.17 -13.05 -30.17
CA GLU A 150 3.61 -13.26 -30.04
C GLU A 150 4.33 -11.99 -29.57
N ASP A 151 4.00 -10.82 -30.12
CA ASP A 151 4.62 -9.55 -29.69
C ASP A 151 4.36 -9.27 -28.21
N LEU A 152 3.11 -9.48 -27.75
CA LEU A 152 2.74 -9.25 -26.36
C LEU A 152 3.36 -10.29 -25.42
N VAL A 153 3.43 -11.56 -25.83
CA VAL A 153 4.15 -12.59 -25.08
C VAL A 153 5.63 -12.24 -24.98
N GLU A 154 6.26 -11.79 -26.06
CA GLU A 154 7.68 -11.40 -26.04
C GLU A 154 7.93 -10.22 -25.11
N LEU A 155 7.07 -9.18 -25.19
CA LEU A 155 7.14 -8.02 -24.32
C LEU A 155 6.97 -8.41 -22.85
N ILE A 156 5.91 -9.15 -22.52
CA ILE A 156 5.60 -9.49 -21.12
C ILE A 156 6.60 -10.50 -20.57
N ALA A 157 6.96 -11.56 -21.31
CA ALA A 157 7.80 -12.63 -20.80
C ALA A 157 9.30 -12.27 -20.83
N PHE A 158 9.78 -11.61 -21.88
CA PHE A 158 11.22 -11.54 -22.15
C PHE A 158 11.82 -10.13 -22.18
N SER A 159 11.02 -9.06 -22.05
CA SER A 159 11.56 -7.71 -21.88
C SER A 159 11.87 -7.36 -20.42
N ASP A 160 12.72 -6.35 -20.21
CA ASP A 160 13.04 -5.79 -18.89
C ASP A 160 12.11 -4.62 -18.49
N LYS A 161 10.86 -4.63 -18.99
CA LYS A 161 9.84 -3.63 -18.64
C LYS A 161 8.85 -4.18 -17.63
N LYS A 162 8.42 -3.33 -16.70
CA LYS A 162 7.40 -3.71 -15.71
C LYS A 162 6.09 -4.05 -16.40
N LEU A 163 5.32 -4.95 -15.78
CA LEU A 163 4.04 -5.36 -16.33
C LEU A 163 3.08 -4.17 -16.50
N VAL A 164 3.04 -3.30 -15.49
CA VAL A 164 2.19 -2.11 -15.49
C VAL A 164 2.51 -1.15 -16.63
N ASP A 165 3.80 -0.95 -16.95
CA ASP A 165 4.24 -0.05 -18.02
C ASP A 165 3.91 -0.63 -19.41
N ILE A 166 4.08 -1.94 -19.59
CA ILE A 166 3.75 -2.64 -20.84
C ILE A 166 2.25 -2.51 -21.14
N LEU A 167 1.42 -2.60 -20.10
CA LEU A 167 -0.04 -2.59 -20.21
C LEU A 167 -0.66 -1.20 -20.04
N GLN A 168 0.15 -0.13 -20.09
CA GLN A 168 -0.28 1.27 -20.00
C GLN A 168 -1.16 1.56 -18.78
N GLU A 169 -0.83 0.97 -17.62
CA GLU A 169 -1.57 1.11 -16.36
C GLU A 169 -3.05 0.66 -16.44
N ASP A 170 -3.44 -0.09 -17.48
CA ASP A 170 -4.82 -0.56 -17.65
C ASP A 170 -5.11 -1.74 -16.69
N SER A 171 -5.87 -1.47 -15.63
CA SER A 171 -6.27 -2.47 -14.61
C SER A 171 -6.95 -3.69 -15.21
N THR A 172 -7.69 -3.56 -16.32
CA THR A 172 -8.37 -4.69 -16.97
C THR A 172 -7.37 -5.62 -17.65
N LEU A 173 -6.44 -5.09 -18.45
CA LEU A 173 -5.40 -5.91 -19.06
C LEU A 173 -4.49 -6.56 -18.01
N ILE A 174 -4.11 -5.80 -16.98
CA ILE A 174 -3.30 -6.29 -15.86
C ILE A 174 -4.02 -7.46 -15.17
N GLY A 175 -5.30 -7.29 -14.84
CA GLY A 175 -6.10 -8.35 -14.22
C GLY A 175 -6.16 -9.62 -15.06
N ILE A 176 -6.30 -9.50 -16.38
CA ILE A 176 -6.32 -10.64 -17.30
C ILE A 176 -4.98 -11.38 -17.26
N VAL A 177 -3.86 -10.65 -17.35
CA VAL A 177 -2.51 -11.22 -17.32
C VAL A 177 -2.16 -11.81 -15.95
N LEU A 178 -2.77 -11.34 -14.86
CA LEU A 178 -2.64 -11.93 -13.52
C LEU A 178 -3.57 -13.13 -13.29
N GLY A 179 -4.38 -13.52 -14.28
CA GLY A 179 -5.19 -14.72 -14.25
C GLY A 179 -6.57 -14.58 -13.61
N PHE A 180 -7.07 -13.36 -13.44
CA PHE A 180 -8.43 -13.13 -12.92
C PHE A 180 -9.54 -13.48 -13.94
N GLY A 181 -9.18 -13.62 -15.21
CA GLY A 181 -10.13 -13.83 -16.31
C GLY A 181 -10.79 -12.51 -16.73
N SER A 182 -11.18 -12.45 -18.01
CA SER A 182 -11.64 -11.21 -18.64
C SER A 182 -12.89 -10.61 -17.99
N TYR A 183 -13.88 -11.43 -17.65
CA TYR A 183 -15.09 -10.95 -16.99
C TYR A 183 -14.77 -10.22 -15.68
N ASN A 184 -14.03 -10.87 -14.78
CA ASN A 184 -13.65 -10.26 -13.51
C ASN A 184 -12.80 -8.99 -13.70
N SER A 185 -11.83 -9.03 -14.62
CA SER A 185 -10.93 -7.90 -14.86
C SER A 185 -11.61 -6.69 -15.50
N ILE A 186 -12.65 -6.90 -16.33
CA ILE A 186 -13.45 -5.79 -16.89
C ILE A 186 -14.24 -5.12 -15.76
N LEU A 187 -14.90 -5.90 -14.90
CA LEU A 187 -15.66 -5.35 -13.78
C LEU A 187 -14.75 -4.68 -12.75
N GLY A 188 -13.62 -5.30 -12.41
CA GLY A 188 -12.61 -4.74 -11.51
C GLY A 188 -12.01 -3.45 -12.06
N GLY A 189 -11.58 -3.43 -13.33
CA GLY A 189 -11.07 -2.22 -13.97
C GLY A 189 -12.12 -1.11 -14.07
N ARG A 190 -13.40 -1.46 -14.26
CA ARG A 190 -14.49 -0.48 -14.19
C ARG A 190 -14.67 0.08 -12.79
N SER A 191 -14.64 -0.76 -11.76
CA SER A 191 -14.66 -0.31 -10.36
C SER A 191 -13.48 0.61 -10.06
N ASP A 192 -12.28 0.26 -10.49
CA ASP A 192 -11.07 1.09 -10.32
C ASP A 192 -11.20 2.43 -11.06
N ALA A 193 -11.72 2.44 -12.28
CA ALA A 193 -11.93 3.67 -13.04
C ALA A 193 -12.95 4.60 -12.36
N ILE A 194 -14.06 4.04 -11.85
CA ILE A 194 -15.06 4.77 -11.08
C ILE A 194 -14.43 5.30 -9.79
N LEU A 195 -13.74 4.44 -9.03
CA LEU A 195 -13.07 4.81 -7.79
C LEU A 195 -12.00 5.87 -8.04
N ASN A 196 -11.18 5.79 -9.09
CA ASN A 196 -10.17 6.79 -9.39
C ASN A 196 -10.77 8.14 -9.78
N ALA A 197 -11.94 8.15 -10.44
CA ALA A 197 -12.69 9.40 -10.66
C ALA A 197 -13.31 9.98 -9.37
N PHE A 198 -13.56 9.14 -8.36
CA PHE A 198 -13.99 9.53 -7.02
C PHE A 198 -12.84 9.86 -6.06
N VAL A 199 -11.67 9.23 -6.18
CA VAL A 199 -10.52 9.43 -5.28
C VAL A 199 -9.74 10.68 -5.70
N SER A 200 -9.76 11.05 -6.99
CA SER A 200 -9.26 12.34 -7.44
C SER A 200 -10.25 13.49 -7.17
N ARG A 201 -11.42 13.19 -6.59
CA ARG A 201 -12.48 14.13 -6.28
C ARG A 201 -13.17 13.67 -5.01
N ASP A 202 -12.65 14.05 -3.84
CA ASP A 202 -13.60 14.33 -2.78
C ASP A 202 -14.67 15.20 -3.42
N ILE A 203 -15.92 14.73 -3.48
CA ILE A 203 -17.02 15.46 -4.12
C ILE A 203 -17.74 16.21 -3.00
N PRO A 204 -17.31 17.40 -2.58
CA PRO A 204 -18.15 18.27 -1.80
C PRO A 204 -19.38 18.70 -2.59
N PRO A 205 -20.50 18.93 -1.92
CA PRO A 205 -20.64 19.00 -0.47
C PRO A 205 -21.03 17.66 0.15
N LEU A 206 -20.54 16.52 -0.35
CA LEU A 206 -20.90 15.24 0.25
C LEU A 206 -20.32 15.07 1.67
N ALA A 207 -21.05 14.36 2.54
CA ALA A 207 -20.64 13.99 3.89
C ALA A 207 -19.40 13.09 3.81
N ALA A 208 -18.47 13.28 4.76
CA ALA A 208 -17.32 12.37 4.93
C ALA A 208 -17.71 10.89 5.17
N LYS A 209 -19.02 10.61 5.34
CA LYS A 209 -19.58 9.32 5.74
C LYS A 209 -20.01 8.38 4.61
N SER A 210 -19.59 8.58 3.36
CA SER A 210 -19.61 7.49 2.38
C SER A 210 -18.60 6.35 2.71
N ALA A 211 -17.73 6.55 3.72
CA ALA A 211 -17.47 5.64 4.84
C ALA A 211 -16.13 6.04 5.50
N PRO A 212 -16.08 6.62 6.71
CA PRO A 212 -15.14 6.06 7.65
C PRO A 212 -15.66 4.64 7.92
N MET A 213 -14.77 3.67 7.89
CA MET A 213 -14.99 2.38 8.51
C MET A 213 -15.48 2.57 9.97
N GLN A 214 -16.78 2.71 10.15
CA GLN A 214 -17.47 2.24 11.33
C GLN A 214 -17.93 0.83 11.00
N SER A 215 -16.97 -0.09 10.80
CA SER A 215 -17.28 -1.51 10.97
C SER A 215 -17.36 -1.73 12.47
N GLU A 216 -18.56 -1.58 13.01
CA GLU A 216 -18.97 -2.48 14.09
C GLU A 216 -18.90 -3.89 13.50
N ASP A 217 -18.04 -4.72 14.09
CA ASP A 217 -17.86 -6.15 13.81
C ASP A 217 -17.28 -6.58 12.44
N LYS A 218 -15.97 -6.84 12.41
CA LYS A 218 -15.40 -8.20 12.34
C LYS A 218 -13.87 -8.14 12.25
N GLN A 219 -13.22 -9.02 13.01
CA GLN A 219 -11.79 -9.26 12.99
C GLN A 219 -11.30 -9.57 11.57
N ASP A 220 -10.56 -8.65 10.95
CA ASP A 220 -9.30 -8.94 10.26
C ASP A 220 -8.57 -7.63 9.93
N SER A 221 -7.33 -7.55 10.40
CA SER A 221 -6.26 -6.54 10.18
C SER A 221 -6.61 -5.20 9.50
N PHE A 222 -7.31 -4.34 10.23
CA PHE A 222 -7.32 -2.91 9.97
C PHE A 222 -6.31 -2.24 10.90
N LEU A 223 -5.52 -1.30 10.37
CA LEU A 223 -4.55 -0.53 11.13
C LEU A 223 -5.21 0.06 12.40
N PRO A 224 -4.50 0.23 13.52
CA PRO A 224 -5.07 0.84 14.72
C PRO A 224 -5.63 2.24 14.41
N ALA A 225 -6.63 2.70 15.19
CA ALA A 225 -7.27 4.01 15.03
C ALA A 225 -6.28 5.19 14.94
N SER A 226 -5.06 5.03 15.48
CA SER A 226 -3.96 5.98 15.37
C SER A 226 -3.40 6.15 13.95
N CYS A 227 -3.54 5.16 13.07
CA CYS A 227 -3.06 5.22 11.69
C CYS A 227 -4.04 5.88 10.73
N TYR A 228 -5.34 5.86 11.03
CA TYR A 228 -6.34 6.54 10.19
C TYR A 228 -6.33 8.06 10.41
N GLY A 229 -5.88 8.51 11.59
CA GLY A 229 -5.70 9.93 11.89
C GLY A 229 -4.44 10.53 11.26
N SER A 230 -3.32 9.80 11.28
CA SER A 230 -2.03 10.33 10.80
C SER A 230 -1.98 10.47 9.28
N TYR A 231 -2.59 9.56 8.52
CA TYR A 231 -2.51 9.55 7.06
C TYR A 231 -3.05 10.83 6.40
N TYR A 232 -4.24 11.30 6.80
CA TYR A 232 -4.81 12.53 6.25
C TYR A 232 -4.05 13.78 6.71
N LEU A 233 -3.54 13.77 7.95
CA LEU A 233 -2.66 14.84 8.43
C LEU A 233 -1.31 14.85 7.71
N ASP A 234 -0.77 13.68 7.36
CA ASP A 234 0.43 13.56 6.52
C ASP A 234 0.21 14.20 5.14
N LEU A 235 -0.93 13.91 4.49
CA LEU A 235 -1.29 14.54 3.22
C LEU A 235 -1.38 16.07 3.37
N ALA A 236 -1.99 16.55 4.45
CA ALA A 236 -2.15 17.98 4.71
C ALA A 236 -0.83 18.72 5.03
N GLY A 237 0.19 18.01 5.54
CA GLY A 237 1.51 18.55 5.87
C GLY A 237 2.61 18.31 4.82
N GLY A 238 2.32 17.55 3.75
CA GLY A 238 3.20 17.42 2.58
C GLY A 238 3.26 18.71 1.77
N LYS A 239 4.28 18.87 0.89
CA LYS A 239 4.31 19.97 -0.09
C LYS A 239 2.97 20.00 -0.80
N GLU A 240 2.30 21.16 -0.78
CA GLU A 240 0.93 21.40 -1.26
C GLU A 240 0.52 20.39 -2.31
N SER A 241 -0.38 19.48 -1.92
CA SER A 241 -0.55 18.23 -2.63
C SER A 241 -0.99 18.50 -4.08
N THR A 242 -0.06 18.33 -5.02
CA THR A 242 -0.33 18.21 -6.46
C THR A 242 -1.18 16.98 -6.79
N ILE A 243 -1.60 16.21 -5.78
CA ILE A 243 -2.46 15.02 -5.83
C ILE A 243 -3.81 15.33 -6.50
N PHE A 244 -4.23 16.59 -6.56
CA PHE A 244 -5.45 17.01 -7.28
C PHE A 244 -5.29 17.13 -8.80
N GLN A 245 -4.10 16.89 -9.37
CA GLN A 245 -3.81 17.12 -10.80
C GLN A 245 -3.74 15.85 -11.68
N ASN A 246 -4.33 14.74 -11.26
CA ASN A 246 -4.52 13.63 -12.20
C ASN A 246 -5.83 13.82 -12.97
N THR A 247 -5.67 14.20 -14.24
CA THR A 247 -6.72 14.29 -15.26
C THR A 247 -7.25 12.89 -15.57
N SER A 248 -8.27 12.46 -14.84
CA SER A 248 -9.01 11.26 -15.18
C SER A 248 -9.88 11.49 -16.42
N LEU A 249 -9.88 10.52 -17.34
CA LEU A 249 -10.73 10.49 -18.53
C LEU A 249 -12.21 10.62 -18.12
N PRO A 250 -13.03 11.37 -18.88
CA PRO A 250 -14.44 11.56 -18.55
C PRO A 250 -15.18 10.22 -18.59
N ILE A 251 -15.74 9.82 -17.45
CA ILE A 251 -16.64 8.66 -17.40
C ILE A 251 -17.95 9.08 -18.08
N LYS A 252 -18.30 8.43 -19.19
CA LYS A 252 -19.67 8.44 -19.70
C LYS A 252 -20.50 7.47 -18.86
N THR A 253 -21.43 7.97 -18.05
CA THR A 253 -22.46 7.16 -17.39
C THR A 253 -23.83 7.75 -17.61
N ASP A 254 -24.81 6.90 -17.91
CA ASP A 254 -26.24 7.23 -17.80
C ASP A 254 -26.77 6.95 -16.36
N LEU A 255 -25.98 6.24 -15.53
CA LEU A 255 -26.27 5.85 -14.14
C LEU A 255 -25.44 6.67 -13.14
N ASN A 256 -25.95 6.83 -11.91
CA ASN A 256 -25.18 7.39 -10.80
C ASN A 256 -23.97 6.48 -10.51
N PRO A 257 -22.71 6.97 -10.56
CA PRO A 257 -21.54 6.11 -10.39
C PRO A 257 -21.46 5.42 -9.02
N THR A 258 -22.07 5.98 -7.97
CA THR A 258 -22.21 5.33 -6.65
C THR A 258 -23.10 4.09 -6.72
N GLN A 259 -24.22 4.17 -7.46
CA GLN A 259 -25.12 3.03 -7.66
C GLN A 259 -24.48 1.95 -8.52
N GLU A 260 -23.72 2.35 -9.54
CA GLU A 260 -22.94 1.42 -10.37
C GLU A 260 -21.89 0.69 -9.51
N LEU A 261 -21.15 1.41 -8.66
CA LEU A 261 -20.17 0.79 -7.75
C LEU A 261 -20.83 -0.18 -6.76
N LEU A 262 -21.99 0.16 -6.20
CA LEU A 262 -22.75 -0.75 -5.33
C LEU A 262 -23.18 -2.01 -6.09
N ALA A 263 -23.65 -1.87 -7.34
CA ALA A 263 -24.00 -3.00 -8.18
C ALA A 263 -22.78 -3.89 -8.50
N LEU A 264 -21.63 -3.28 -8.80
CA LEU A 264 -20.37 -4.01 -9.04
C LEU A 264 -19.88 -4.74 -7.77
N ASN A 265 -20.03 -4.12 -6.59
CA ASN A 265 -19.67 -4.76 -5.33
C ASN A 265 -20.62 -5.88 -4.94
N ALA A 266 -21.90 -5.80 -5.32
CA ALA A 266 -22.86 -6.87 -5.11
C ALA A 266 -22.54 -8.15 -5.93
N LEU A 267 -21.70 -8.04 -6.96
CA LEU A 267 -21.22 -9.19 -7.74
C LEU A 267 -20.01 -9.90 -7.09
N GLU A 268 -19.58 -9.50 -5.90
CA GLU A 268 -18.41 -10.09 -5.27
C GLU A 268 -18.65 -11.53 -4.81
N GLU A 269 -17.83 -12.45 -5.33
CA GLU A 269 -17.77 -13.85 -4.95
C GLU A 269 -16.45 -14.11 -4.19
N PRO A 270 -16.52 -14.40 -2.88
CA PRO A 270 -15.32 -14.63 -2.09
C PRO A 270 -14.65 -15.96 -2.47
N LEU A 271 -13.32 -15.97 -2.46
CA LEU A 271 -12.53 -17.20 -2.64
C LEU A 271 -12.90 -18.26 -1.58
N PRO A 272 -13.01 -19.55 -1.97
CA PRO A 272 -13.19 -20.65 -1.03
C PRO A 272 -12.18 -20.60 0.12
N SER A 273 -12.65 -20.75 1.36
CA SER A 273 -11.83 -20.60 2.57
C SER A 273 -10.57 -21.45 2.56
N CYS A 274 -10.61 -22.66 1.99
CA CYS A 274 -9.44 -23.52 1.91
C CYS A 274 -8.27 -22.90 1.11
N LEU A 275 -8.56 -22.07 0.10
CA LEU A 275 -7.54 -21.38 -0.70
C LEU A 275 -6.85 -20.26 0.10
N ARG A 276 -7.55 -19.68 1.08
CA ARG A 276 -7.02 -18.64 1.99
C ARG A 276 -6.36 -19.21 3.24
N GLU A 277 -7.00 -20.19 3.88
CA GLU A 277 -6.61 -20.66 5.20
C GLU A 277 -5.47 -21.69 5.21
N LYS A 278 -5.13 -22.27 4.05
CA LYS A 278 -4.13 -23.34 3.96
C LYS A 278 -2.92 -22.90 3.13
N THR A 279 -1.72 -23.25 3.59
CA THR A 279 -0.48 -23.04 2.83
C THR A 279 -0.34 -24.07 1.70
N PRO A 280 0.01 -23.67 0.47
CA PRO A 280 0.23 -22.30 0.03
C PRO A 280 -1.07 -21.51 -0.09
N GLU A 281 -1.05 -20.27 0.41
CA GLU A 281 -2.20 -19.39 0.35
C GLU A 281 -2.33 -18.83 -1.08
N PHE A 282 -3.55 -18.80 -1.61
CA PHE A 282 -3.86 -18.03 -2.80
C PHE A 282 -4.17 -16.60 -2.35
N ILE A 283 -3.21 -15.69 -2.55
CA ILE A 283 -3.18 -14.37 -1.92
C ILE A 283 -3.87 -13.24 -2.71
N PHE A 284 -4.41 -13.51 -3.91
CA PHE A 284 -5.08 -12.47 -4.72
C PHE A 284 -6.57 -12.31 -4.36
N GLY A 285 -7.08 -11.10 -4.63
CA GLY A 285 -8.39 -10.60 -4.19
C GLY A 285 -9.63 -11.34 -4.73
N PRO A 286 -10.83 -10.89 -4.33
CA PRO A 286 -12.08 -11.55 -4.67
C PRO A 286 -12.37 -11.50 -6.18
N TYR A 287 -13.26 -12.36 -6.63
CA TYR A 287 -13.71 -12.40 -8.02
C TYR A 287 -15.08 -11.74 -8.11
N LYS A 288 -15.35 -11.06 -9.23
CA LYS A 288 -16.65 -10.53 -9.59
C LYS A 288 -17.35 -11.55 -10.49
N GLY A 289 -18.60 -11.88 -10.17
CA GLY A 289 -19.40 -12.84 -10.91
C GLY A 289 -20.06 -13.90 -10.02
N GLY A 290 -20.56 -14.94 -10.67
CA GLY A 290 -21.22 -16.08 -10.02
C GLY A 290 -20.60 -17.41 -10.46
N PRO A 291 -21.40 -18.50 -10.58
CA PRO A 291 -20.94 -19.88 -10.79
C PRO A 291 -19.88 -20.13 -11.88
N ASP A 292 -19.67 -19.19 -12.80
CA ASP A 292 -18.67 -19.24 -13.87
C ASP A 292 -17.21 -19.24 -13.36
N ASN A 293 -16.96 -18.78 -12.11
CA ASN A 293 -15.64 -18.91 -11.48
C ASN A 293 -15.38 -20.31 -10.89
N GLN A 294 -16.42 -21.13 -10.72
CA GLN A 294 -16.32 -22.43 -10.04
C GLN A 294 -15.36 -23.41 -10.73
N PRO A 295 -15.27 -23.48 -12.08
CA PRO A 295 -14.25 -24.28 -12.75
C PRO A 295 -12.82 -23.85 -12.36
N LEU A 296 -12.54 -22.55 -12.30
CA LEU A 296 -11.24 -22.02 -11.88
C LEU A 296 -10.96 -22.35 -10.41
N PHE A 297 -11.93 -22.13 -9.53
CA PHE A 297 -11.78 -22.45 -8.10
C PHE A 297 -11.53 -23.95 -7.87
N LYS A 298 -12.21 -24.83 -8.61
CA LYS A 298 -11.95 -26.28 -8.56
C LYS A 298 -10.52 -26.61 -9.02
N GLN A 299 -10.03 -25.94 -10.06
CA GLN A 299 -8.64 -26.11 -10.52
C GLN A 299 -7.64 -25.62 -9.46
N LEU A 300 -7.84 -24.43 -8.90
CA LEU A 300 -7.00 -23.87 -7.82
C LEU A 300 -6.98 -24.81 -6.60
N GLN A 301 -8.14 -25.29 -6.15
CA GLN A 301 -8.23 -26.23 -5.02
C GLN A 301 -7.54 -27.55 -5.31
N SER A 302 -7.65 -28.07 -6.53
CA SER A 302 -6.96 -29.28 -6.96
C SER A 302 -5.44 -29.10 -6.95
N VAL A 303 -4.95 -27.95 -7.44
CA VAL A 303 -3.53 -27.60 -7.38
C VAL A 303 -3.06 -27.43 -5.93
N GLN A 304 -3.81 -26.71 -5.08
CA GLN A 304 -3.44 -26.50 -3.68
C GLN A 304 -3.26 -27.83 -2.93
N LYS A 305 -4.15 -28.81 -3.18
CA LYS A 305 -4.04 -30.17 -2.62
C LYS A 305 -2.75 -30.90 -3.05
N LYS A 306 -2.21 -30.60 -4.24
CA LYS A 306 -0.93 -31.13 -4.72
C LYS A 306 0.27 -30.38 -4.12
N LEU A 307 0.15 -29.07 -3.94
CA LEU A 307 1.23 -28.22 -3.44
C LEU A 307 1.49 -28.41 -1.94
N GLN A 308 0.45 -28.64 -1.14
CA GLN A 308 0.56 -28.89 0.30
C GLN A 308 1.57 -29.98 0.68
N PRO A 309 1.44 -31.23 0.19
CA PRO A 309 2.40 -32.28 0.50
C PRO A 309 3.77 -32.02 -0.14
N LEU A 310 3.83 -31.32 -1.27
CA LEU A 310 5.08 -30.96 -1.93
C LEU A 310 5.94 -30.03 -1.05
N LEU A 311 5.36 -29.00 -0.45
CA LEU A 311 6.05 -28.05 0.44
C LEU A 311 6.66 -28.72 1.67
N ALA A 312 6.03 -29.79 2.17
CA ALA A 312 6.50 -30.55 3.33
C ALA A 312 7.68 -31.49 3.02
N LYS A 313 7.98 -31.75 1.74
CA LYS A 313 9.07 -32.66 1.36
C LYS A 313 10.43 -32.07 1.69
N GLN A 314 11.32 -32.89 2.26
CA GLN A 314 12.72 -32.50 2.50
C GLN A 314 13.48 -32.23 1.19
N ASN A 315 13.14 -32.95 0.12
CA ASN A 315 13.69 -32.77 -1.22
C ASN A 315 12.84 -31.85 -2.11
N PHE A 316 12.15 -30.85 -1.53
CA PHE A 316 11.26 -29.92 -2.24
C PHE A 316 11.86 -29.36 -3.54
N LEU A 317 13.06 -28.78 -3.49
CA LEU A 317 13.72 -28.21 -4.66
C LEU A 317 13.95 -29.25 -5.75
N HIS A 318 14.33 -30.47 -5.39
CA HIS A 318 14.51 -31.55 -6.36
C HIS A 318 13.20 -31.87 -7.09
N GLU A 319 12.10 -31.96 -6.35
CA GLU A 319 10.78 -32.28 -6.90
C GLU A 319 10.24 -31.15 -7.79
N VAL A 320 10.43 -29.89 -7.40
CA VAL A 320 10.07 -28.73 -8.22
C VAL A 320 10.89 -28.71 -9.51
N THR A 321 12.21 -28.85 -9.41
CA THR A 321 13.11 -28.75 -10.58
C THR A 321 13.02 -29.93 -11.55
N LYS A 322 12.39 -31.05 -11.17
CA LYS A 322 12.03 -32.13 -12.13
C LYS A 322 11.02 -31.68 -13.17
N THR A 323 10.16 -30.74 -12.82
CA THR A 323 9.08 -30.26 -13.70
C THR A 323 9.53 -29.17 -14.66
N ILE A 324 10.79 -28.72 -14.55
CA ILE A 324 11.33 -27.56 -15.28
C ILE A 324 12.43 -28.01 -16.25
N PRO A 325 12.38 -27.61 -17.53
CA PRO A 325 13.46 -27.87 -18.49
C PRO A 325 14.79 -27.21 -18.03
N LYS A 326 15.88 -27.99 -18.01
CA LYS A 326 17.21 -27.54 -17.56
C LYS A 326 18.12 -27.22 -18.75
N GLN A 327 18.98 -26.21 -18.63
CA GLN A 327 19.98 -25.88 -19.66
C GLN A 327 21.32 -26.61 -19.44
N HIS A 328 21.78 -26.73 -18.19
CA HIS A 328 23.08 -27.31 -17.85
C HIS A 328 22.93 -28.34 -16.71
N GLN A 329 23.46 -29.56 -16.88
CA GLN A 329 23.50 -30.56 -15.80
C GLN A 329 24.61 -30.22 -14.79
N LYS A 330 24.24 -29.65 -13.64
CA LYS A 330 24.82 -29.85 -12.29
C LYS A 330 24.36 -28.72 -11.36
N LEU A 331 23.13 -28.81 -10.86
CA LEU A 331 22.82 -28.22 -9.55
C LEU A 331 23.16 -29.33 -8.55
N GLU A 332 24.11 -29.12 -7.64
CA GLU A 332 24.32 -30.04 -6.52
C GLU A 332 23.07 -29.99 -5.63
N LEU A 333 22.17 -30.93 -5.87
CA LEU A 333 20.96 -31.09 -5.08
C LEU A 333 21.40 -31.61 -3.70
N CYS A 334 21.08 -30.86 -2.64
CA CYS A 334 21.43 -31.21 -1.28
C CYS A 334 21.17 -32.71 -1.03
N GLN A 335 22.23 -33.48 -0.75
CA GLN A 335 22.05 -34.84 -0.28
C GLN A 335 21.27 -34.81 1.05
N PRO A 336 20.32 -35.73 1.27
CA PRO A 336 19.58 -35.77 2.51
C PRO A 336 20.57 -35.93 3.67
N LEU A 337 20.53 -35.01 4.63
CA LEU A 337 21.27 -35.13 5.89
C LEU A 337 20.84 -36.43 6.58
N HIS A 338 21.69 -37.46 6.55
CA HIS A 338 21.54 -38.62 7.44
C HIS A 338 21.72 -38.13 8.89
N PRO A 339 20.77 -38.38 9.81
CA PRO A 339 20.84 -37.80 11.15
C PRO A 339 21.83 -38.55 12.04
N ASN A 340 22.76 -37.81 12.62
CA ASN A 340 23.57 -38.27 13.76
C ASN A 340 22.66 -38.33 15.02
N PRO A 341 22.51 -39.48 15.71
CA PRO A 341 21.48 -39.71 16.74
C PRO A 341 21.51 -38.74 17.93
N THR A 342 22.64 -38.08 18.20
CA THR A 342 22.83 -37.25 19.40
C THR A 342 22.21 -35.86 19.31
N LYS A 343 21.87 -35.36 18.10
CA LYS A 343 21.17 -34.07 17.91
C LYS A 343 19.64 -34.15 18.02
N LYS A 344 19.08 -35.38 18.09
CA LYS A 344 17.63 -35.63 18.08
C LYS A 344 16.91 -35.01 19.30
N ASN A 345 17.58 -34.93 20.44
CA ASN A 345 16.97 -34.41 21.68
C ASN A 345 17.00 -32.87 21.83
N GLN A 346 17.80 -32.14 21.04
CA GLN A 346 17.73 -30.66 21.00
C GLN A 346 16.73 -30.16 19.95
N LEU A 347 16.58 -30.88 18.82
CA LEU A 347 15.62 -30.51 17.77
C LEU A 347 14.16 -30.80 18.13
N LEU A 348 13.88 -31.85 18.91
CA LEU A 348 12.50 -32.19 19.32
C LEU A 348 11.86 -31.18 20.29
N LYS A 349 12.66 -30.32 20.96
CA LYS A 349 12.13 -29.19 21.75
C LYS A 349 11.80 -27.95 20.91
N LEU A 350 12.21 -27.90 19.64
CA LEU A 350 11.97 -26.76 18.72
C LEU A 350 10.69 -26.93 17.87
N PHE A 351 10.06 -28.10 17.86
CA PHE A 351 8.87 -28.38 17.02
C PHE A 351 7.55 -28.53 17.80
N GLY A 352 7.46 -27.93 19.00
CA GLY A 352 6.21 -27.83 19.75
C GLY A 352 5.29 -26.73 19.22
N TYR A 353 4.19 -27.13 18.61
CA TYR A 353 3.18 -26.30 17.94
C TYR A 353 2.42 -25.32 18.87
N HIS A 354 2.25 -24.07 18.40
CA HIS A 354 1.03 -23.21 18.44
C HIS A 354 1.29 -21.73 18.76
N ARG A 355 1.41 -20.90 17.71
CA ARG A 355 0.61 -19.69 17.44
C ARG A 355 1.11 -19.08 16.14
N LYS A 356 0.18 -18.66 15.26
CA LYS A 356 0.45 -17.90 14.03
C LYS A 356 1.48 -16.80 14.31
N LYS A 357 2.73 -17.03 13.91
CA LYS A 357 3.83 -16.06 13.90
C LYS A 357 4.58 -16.24 12.59
N ILE A 358 4.86 -15.11 11.96
CA ILE A 358 5.43 -14.91 10.63
C ILE A 358 6.62 -15.86 10.40
N LYS A 359 6.60 -16.61 9.29
CA LYS A 359 7.68 -17.52 8.87
C LYS A 359 8.89 -16.70 8.40
N GLN A 360 9.80 -16.39 9.33
CA GLN A 360 11.07 -15.74 8.98
C GLN A 360 12.00 -16.72 8.25
N PRO A 361 12.87 -16.25 7.34
CA PRO A 361 13.93 -17.09 6.79
C PRO A 361 14.85 -17.57 7.93
N ASN A 362 15.47 -18.74 7.76
CA ASN A 362 16.34 -19.34 8.78
C ASN A 362 17.42 -18.32 9.23
N PRO A 363 17.59 -18.03 10.54
CA PRO A 363 18.53 -17.03 11.04
C PRO A 363 19.97 -17.15 10.52
N LEU A 364 20.43 -18.36 10.22
CA LEU A 364 21.75 -18.60 9.62
C LEU A 364 21.85 -18.01 8.20
N ILE A 365 20.77 -18.15 7.43
CA ILE A 365 20.68 -17.61 6.07
C ILE A 365 20.68 -16.08 6.08
N LEU A 366 20.12 -15.50 7.13
CA LEU A 366 20.02 -14.05 7.28
C LEU A 366 21.39 -13.41 7.48
N SER A 367 22.21 -13.98 8.37
CA SER A 367 23.56 -13.49 8.63
C SER A 367 24.41 -13.56 7.36
N ASP A 368 24.33 -14.68 6.64
CA ASP A 368 25.11 -14.88 5.41
C ASP A 368 24.67 -13.91 4.30
N LEU A 369 23.37 -13.76 4.06
CA LEU A 369 22.86 -12.83 3.04
C LEU A 369 23.22 -11.37 3.33
N LEU A 370 23.16 -10.95 4.60
CA LEU A 370 23.56 -9.60 5.00
C LEU A 370 25.06 -9.37 4.76
N SER A 371 25.90 -10.39 4.96
CA SER A 371 27.35 -10.29 4.74
C SER A 371 27.77 -10.05 3.29
N HIS A 372 26.87 -10.29 2.33
CA HIS A 372 27.11 -10.02 0.91
C HIS A 372 26.88 -8.56 0.52
N ILE A 373 26.35 -7.72 1.42
CA ILE A 373 26.20 -6.29 1.15
C ILE A 373 27.58 -5.63 1.26
N SER A 374 28.07 -5.08 0.16
CA SER A 374 29.36 -4.37 0.12
C SER A 374 29.31 -3.05 0.91
N LEU A 375 30.49 -2.55 1.30
CA LEU A 375 30.63 -1.25 1.96
C LEU A 375 30.08 -0.10 1.10
N GLU A 376 30.26 -0.18 -0.22
CA GLU A 376 29.74 0.80 -1.18
C GLU A 376 28.21 0.82 -1.21
N GLN A 377 27.57 -0.35 -1.22
CA GLN A 377 26.11 -0.46 -1.13
C GLN A 377 25.57 0.07 0.18
N TRP A 378 26.25 -0.21 1.31
CA TRP A 378 25.89 0.38 2.61
C TRP A 378 26.00 1.90 2.59
N ASN A 379 27.07 2.47 2.03
CA ASN A 379 27.21 3.92 1.88
C ASN A 379 26.07 4.53 1.05
N ALA A 380 25.70 3.89 -0.06
CA ALA A 380 24.60 4.35 -0.91
C ALA A 380 23.25 4.29 -0.19
N ILE A 381 22.95 3.19 0.52
CA ILE A 381 21.74 3.06 1.36
C ILE A 381 21.68 4.17 2.41
N LEU A 382 22.75 4.33 3.20
CA LEU A 382 22.78 5.31 4.29
C LEU A 382 22.65 6.74 3.76
N SER A 383 23.23 7.04 2.61
CA SER A 383 23.09 8.35 1.96
C SER A 383 21.65 8.62 1.53
N GLU A 384 20.97 7.65 0.91
CA GLU A 384 19.56 7.78 0.49
C GLU A 384 18.60 7.90 1.68
N VAL A 385 18.87 7.18 2.78
CA VAL A 385 18.09 7.32 4.03
C VAL A 385 18.35 8.68 4.66
N ALA A 386 19.61 9.11 4.77
CA ALA A 386 19.97 10.39 5.36
C ALA A 386 19.39 11.58 4.58
N ASN A 387 19.28 11.48 3.26
CA ASN A 387 18.69 12.52 2.41
C ASN A 387 17.19 12.77 2.66
N ARG A 388 16.52 11.93 3.46
CA ARG A 388 15.11 12.12 3.85
C ARG A 388 14.95 13.03 5.06
N PHE A 389 16.02 13.27 5.79
CA PHE A 389 16.03 14.24 6.88
C PHE A 389 16.18 15.65 6.31
N GLU A 390 15.34 16.56 6.79
CA GLU A 390 15.16 17.89 6.19
C GLU A 390 16.35 18.80 6.49
N ASP A 391 16.98 18.64 7.66
CA ASP A 391 18.06 19.50 8.14
C ASP A 391 19.36 18.73 8.45
N GLN A 392 20.47 19.47 8.51
CA GLN A 392 21.80 18.89 8.73
C GLN A 392 21.98 18.32 10.14
N ASN A 393 21.23 18.82 11.13
CA ASN A 393 21.33 18.33 12.51
C ASN A 393 20.68 16.94 12.64
N GLU A 394 19.55 16.71 12.00
CA GLU A 394 18.92 15.38 11.93
C GLU A 394 19.82 14.37 11.23
N LYS A 395 20.43 14.76 10.11
CA LYS A 395 21.42 13.90 9.44
C LYS A 395 22.53 13.52 10.41
N LYS A 396 23.07 14.51 11.13
CA LYS A 396 24.10 14.29 12.17
C LYS A 396 23.65 13.29 13.23
N GLN A 397 22.47 13.49 13.80
CA GLN A 397 21.88 12.57 14.80
C GLN A 397 21.70 11.15 14.26
N PHE A 398 21.23 11.02 13.01
CA PHE A 398 21.09 9.72 12.35
C PHE A 398 22.44 9.00 12.26
N PHE A 399 23.49 9.67 11.80
CA PHE A 399 24.80 9.05 11.65
C PHE A 399 25.50 8.82 13.00
N GLU A 400 25.35 9.70 13.99
CA GLU A 400 25.84 9.46 15.35
C GLU A 400 25.21 8.21 15.95
N ALA A 401 23.89 8.06 15.83
CA ALA A 401 23.17 6.88 16.30
C ALA A 401 23.47 5.62 15.48
N PHE A 402 23.81 5.75 14.20
CA PHE A 402 24.28 4.63 13.39
C PHE A 402 25.61 4.06 13.93
N HIS A 403 26.57 4.92 14.29
CA HIS A 403 27.86 4.49 14.84
C HIS A 403 27.76 4.06 16.31
N SER A 404 26.79 4.60 17.05
CA SER A 404 26.55 4.26 18.46
C SER A 404 25.07 3.96 18.70
N PRO A 405 24.60 2.75 18.30
CA PRO A 405 23.19 2.41 18.40
C PRO A 405 22.67 2.40 19.84
N SER A 406 21.46 2.91 20.02
CA SER A 406 20.73 2.88 21.29
C SER A 406 19.46 2.02 21.20
N ASP A 407 18.90 1.67 22.35
CA ASP A 407 17.61 0.97 22.46
C ASP A 407 16.41 1.93 22.60
N GLY A 408 16.62 3.24 22.43
CA GLY A 408 15.54 4.22 22.48
C GLY A 408 14.50 3.96 21.39
N ILE A 409 13.23 3.91 21.77
CA ILE A 409 12.09 3.76 20.85
C ILE A 409 11.27 5.05 20.93
N PRO A 410 10.82 5.61 19.79
CA PRO A 410 9.90 6.73 19.77
C PRO A 410 8.66 6.48 20.61
N GLU A 411 8.18 7.50 21.33
CA GLU A 411 6.90 7.43 22.08
C GLU A 411 5.74 6.97 21.17
N MET A 412 5.78 7.37 19.91
CA MET A 412 4.84 6.98 18.87
C MET A 412 5.58 6.55 17.59
N ILE A 413 5.48 5.27 17.25
CA ILE A 413 5.91 4.74 15.95
C ILE A 413 4.84 5.06 14.91
N GLY A 414 5.26 5.46 13.71
CA GLY A 414 4.38 5.71 12.57
C GLY A 414 4.08 7.19 12.31
N VAL A 415 4.58 8.09 13.16
CA VAL A 415 4.37 9.54 13.05
C VAL A 415 5.44 10.17 12.17
N SER A 416 5.06 11.07 11.26
CA SER A 416 6.00 11.77 10.37
C SER A 416 6.02 13.30 10.63
N ARG A 417 7.04 13.99 10.10
CA ARG A 417 7.07 15.47 10.08
C ARG A 417 5.86 16.05 9.33
N ALA A 418 5.37 15.36 8.30
CA ALA A 418 4.15 15.78 7.60
C ALA A 418 2.92 15.67 8.53
N THR A 419 2.84 14.62 9.36
CA THR A 419 1.78 14.50 10.38
C THR A 419 1.80 15.70 11.32
N LEU A 420 2.99 16.06 11.82
CA LEU A 420 3.18 17.18 12.73
C LEU A 420 2.76 18.50 12.07
N LYS A 421 3.22 18.77 10.83
CA LYS A 421 2.84 19.98 10.06
C LYS A 421 1.33 20.04 9.80
N GLY A 422 0.71 18.91 9.43
CA GLY A 422 -0.74 18.82 9.25
C GLY A 422 -1.51 19.10 10.53
N LEU A 423 -1.02 18.61 11.68
CA LEU A 423 -1.59 18.87 13.00
C LEU A 423 -1.44 20.34 13.41
N GLU A 424 -0.28 20.95 13.18
CA GLU A 424 -0.05 22.38 13.42
C GLU A 424 -1.00 23.25 12.60
N LYS A 425 -1.18 22.92 11.32
CA LYS A 425 -2.15 23.56 10.43
C LYS A 425 -3.58 23.39 10.93
N ALA A 426 -3.97 22.18 11.34
CA ALA A 426 -5.29 21.91 11.90
C ALA A 426 -5.57 22.76 13.15
N ARG A 427 -4.58 22.89 14.05
CA ARG A 427 -4.69 23.74 15.26
C ARG A 427 -4.84 25.22 14.92
N SER A 428 -4.04 25.71 13.97
CA SER A 428 -4.12 27.10 13.51
C SER A 428 -5.50 27.40 12.92
N ASN A 429 -5.95 26.56 11.99
CA ASN A 429 -7.25 26.71 11.34
C ASN A 429 -8.41 26.60 12.34
N LEU A 430 -8.33 25.68 13.30
CA LEU A 430 -9.35 25.56 14.34
C LEU A 430 -9.41 26.80 15.24
N LYS A 431 -8.26 27.39 15.58
CA LYS A 431 -8.21 28.64 16.35
C LYS A 431 -8.82 29.79 15.56
N GLU A 432 -8.50 29.89 14.28
CA GLU A 432 -9.07 30.89 13.36
C GLU A 432 -10.59 30.72 13.24
N ALA A 433 -11.06 29.49 13.03
CA ALA A 433 -12.47 29.16 12.98
C ALA A 433 -13.20 29.55 14.28
N ASN A 434 -12.66 29.19 15.45
CA ASN A 434 -13.25 29.56 16.73
C ASN A 434 -13.39 31.09 16.87
N ASN A 435 -12.35 31.85 16.49
CA ASN A 435 -12.39 33.32 16.52
C ASN A 435 -13.44 33.90 15.56
N GLN A 436 -13.52 33.34 14.35
CA GLN A 436 -14.52 33.73 13.35
C GLN A 436 -15.94 33.47 13.87
N PHE A 437 -16.20 32.32 14.47
CA PHE A 437 -17.53 31.98 14.96
C PHE A 437 -17.94 32.77 16.21
N LEU A 438 -16.98 33.20 17.04
CA LEU A 438 -17.22 34.21 18.08
C LEU A 438 -17.66 35.55 17.49
N SER A 439 -17.04 35.98 16.38
CA SER A 439 -17.45 37.22 15.69
C SER A 439 -18.83 37.09 15.04
N LEU A 440 -19.15 35.94 14.43
CA LEU A 440 -20.48 35.66 13.87
C LEU A 440 -21.55 35.59 14.96
N SER A 441 -21.25 35.02 16.12
CA SER A 441 -22.17 34.96 17.26
C SER A 441 -22.56 36.36 17.76
N LYS A 442 -21.58 37.27 17.87
CA LYS A 442 -21.83 38.68 18.19
C LYS A 442 -22.67 39.36 17.12
N ARG A 443 -22.32 39.18 15.84
CA ARG A 443 -23.09 39.76 14.72
C ARG A 443 -24.53 39.24 14.69
N ALA A 444 -24.76 37.95 14.92
CA ALA A 444 -26.09 37.35 14.93
C ALA A 444 -27.00 37.88 16.06
N ALA A 445 -26.41 38.45 17.13
CA ALA A 445 -27.17 39.09 18.20
C ALA A 445 -27.68 40.49 17.81
N GLU A 446 -27.02 41.15 16.86
CA GLU A 446 -27.30 42.53 16.43
C GLU A 446 -28.00 42.60 15.06
N ASP A 447 -27.64 41.69 14.15
CA ASP A 447 -28.08 41.64 12.77
C ASP A 447 -29.07 40.49 12.53
N THR A 448 -30.33 40.85 12.30
CA THR A 448 -31.40 39.88 12.04
C THR A 448 -31.27 39.16 10.69
N SER A 449 -30.42 39.63 9.78
CA SER A 449 -30.17 38.99 8.47
C SER A 449 -29.33 37.71 8.58
N LEU A 450 -28.45 37.63 9.59
CA LEU A 450 -27.68 36.44 9.93
C LEU A 450 -28.52 35.50 10.80
N LYS A 451 -28.90 34.35 10.24
CA LYS A 451 -29.72 33.35 10.92
C LYS A 451 -28.87 32.26 11.54
N THR A 452 -29.18 31.90 12.78
CA THR A 452 -28.51 30.83 13.53
C THR A 452 -29.21 29.49 13.30
N ILE A 453 -28.46 28.46 12.93
CA ILE A 453 -28.93 27.06 12.88
C ILE A 453 -28.46 26.31 14.12
N VAL A 454 -27.15 26.36 14.39
CA VAL A 454 -26.54 25.86 15.62
C VAL A 454 -25.76 27.00 16.23
N LYS A 455 -26.12 27.38 17.45
CA LYS A 455 -25.45 28.46 18.17
C LYS A 455 -23.93 28.23 18.16
N ASP A 456 -23.19 29.30 17.87
CA ASP A 456 -21.73 29.35 17.82
C ASP A 456 -21.07 28.46 16.76
N ASN A 457 -21.82 27.82 15.86
CA ASN A 457 -21.25 26.79 14.97
C ASN A 457 -21.81 26.73 13.55
N ILE A 458 -23.07 27.13 13.33
CA ILE A 458 -23.67 27.13 11.99
C ILE A 458 -24.58 28.35 11.83
N TYR A 459 -24.27 29.15 10.83
CA TYR A 459 -25.04 30.34 10.48
C TYR A 459 -25.32 30.41 8.98
N TYR A 460 -26.33 31.16 8.56
CA TYR A 460 -26.53 31.50 7.16
C TYR A 460 -27.10 32.91 6.97
N GLU A 461 -26.87 33.46 5.78
CA GLU A 461 -27.45 34.71 5.30
C GLU A 461 -28.11 34.47 3.95
N THR A 462 -29.29 35.04 3.73
CA THR A 462 -29.95 35.00 2.43
C THR A 462 -29.47 36.18 1.60
N THR A 463 -28.65 35.91 0.58
CA THR A 463 -28.09 36.94 -0.30
C THR A 463 -29.03 37.30 -1.43
N ARG A 464 -29.90 36.37 -1.83
CA ARG A 464 -30.99 36.60 -2.79
C ARG A 464 -32.21 35.77 -2.42
N PRO A 465 -33.41 36.36 -2.24
CA PRO A 465 -34.62 35.59 -1.96
C PRO A 465 -35.07 34.80 -3.19
N GLY A 466 -35.56 33.59 -2.97
CA GLY A 466 -36.17 32.75 -3.99
C GLY A 466 -37.65 33.05 -4.20
N LYS A 467 -38.29 32.19 -5.01
CA LYS A 467 -39.74 32.20 -5.24
C LYS A 467 -40.28 30.78 -5.32
N GLY A 468 -41.52 30.59 -4.87
CA GLY A 468 -42.23 29.33 -5.03
C GLY A 468 -42.31 28.52 -3.74
N LYS A 469 -42.36 27.19 -3.86
CA LYS A 469 -42.53 26.30 -2.72
C LYS A 469 -41.24 26.25 -1.90
N THR A 470 -41.40 26.32 -0.59
CA THR A 470 -40.30 26.20 0.36
C THR A 470 -39.84 24.75 0.45
N LEU A 471 -38.53 24.53 0.38
CA LEU A 471 -37.87 23.26 0.64
C LEU A 471 -38.07 22.89 2.11
N ASN A 472 -38.85 21.84 2.35
CA ASN A 472 -39.07 21.27 3.68
C ASN A 472 -38.86 19.77 3.60
N LYS A 473 -37.62 19.32 3.84
CA LYS A 473 -37.17 17.93 3.74
C LYS A 473 -37.37 17.35 2.34
N SER A 474 -36.27 17.00 1.68
CA SER A 474 -36.30 16.38 0.35
C SER A 474 -35.24 15.30 0.30
N LYS A 475 -35.53 14.25 -0.48
CA LYS A 475 -34.55 13.21 -0.83
C LYS A 475 -33.43 13.77 -1.67
N ARG A 476 -33.78 14.63 -2.63
CA ARG A 476 -32.85 15.17 -3.62
C ARG A 476 -33.10 16.64 -3.89
N VAL A 477 -32.01 17.37 -4.03
CA VAL A 477 -32.00 18.80 -4.34
C VAL A 477 -31.12 19.04 -5.55
N ARG A 478 -31.53 19.98 -6.39
CA ARG A 478 -30.75 20.50 -7.50
C ARG A 478 -30.15 21.84 -7.08
N ILE A 479 -28.84 21.92 -6.98
CA ILE A 479 -28.15 23.11 -6.47
C ILE A 479 -26.94 23.47 -7.32
N GLY A 480 -26.63 24.77 -7.35
CA GLY A 480 -25.28 25.27 -7.64
C GLY A 480 -24.62 25.70 -6.34
N TYR A 481 -23.30 25.53 -6.20
CA TYR A 481 -22.57 25.93 -5.00
C TYR A 481 -21.11 26.29 -5.28
N VAL A 482 -20.54 27.11 -4.39
CA VAL A 482 -19.11 27.38 -4.26
C VAL A 482 -18.74 27.26 -2.79
N ILE A 483 -17.76 26.43 -2.47
CA ILE A 483 -17.23 26.23 -1.11
C ILE A 483 -15.86 26.88 -1.05
N LYS A 484 -15.67 27.73 -0.05
CA LYS A 484 -14.42 28.44 0.20
C LYS A 484 -13.92 28.22 1.61
N ASP A 485 -12.62 28.36 1.80
CA ASP A 485 -12.00 28.47 3.12
C ASP A 485 -12.09 29.91 3.68
N THR A 486 -11.49 30.14 4.85
CA THR A 486 -11.43 31.46 5.49
C THR A 486 -10.64 32.50 4.71
N SER A 487 -9.74 32.06 3.83
CA SER A 487 -8.91 32.91 2.97
C SER A 487 -9.56 33.17 1.60
N GLU A 488 -10.84 32.82 1.43
CA GLU A 488 -11.60 32.90 0.17
C GLU A 488 -11.05 32.01 -0.95
N ASN A 489 -10.16 31.05 -0.65
CA ASN A 489 -9.73 30.08 -1.64
C ASN A 489 -10.91 29.17 -1.98
N VAL A 490 -11.20 29.01 -3.28
CA VAL A 490 -12.23 28.08 -3.73
C VAL A 490 -11.71 26.66 -3.53
N LEU A 491 -12.33 25.96 -2.60
CA LEU A 491 -12.11 24.53 -2.40
C LEU A 491 -12.89 23.74 -3.45
N PHE A 492 -14.16 24.12 -3.69
CA PHE A 492 -15.05 23.44 -4.62
C PHE A 492 -16.04 24.39 -5.29
N ALA A 493 -16.46 24.05 -6.50
CA ALA A 493 -17.55 24.75 -7.18
C ALA A 493 -18.30 23.81 -8.13
N HIS A 494 -19.62 23.96 -8.18
CA HIS A 494 -20.47 23.33 -9.19
C HIS A 494 -21.62 24.27 -9.54
N CYS A 495 -21.93 24.42 -10.82
CA CYS A 495 -22.98 25.35 -11.25
C CYS A 495 -24.39 24.75 -11.14
N ASP A 496 -24.53 23.45 -11.40
CA ASP A 496 -25.84 22.78 -11.47
C ASP A 496 -25.71 21.26 -11.27
N THR A 497 -26.13 20.74 -10.12
CA THR A 497 -26.07 19.30 -9.85
C THR A 497 -27.23 18.82 -8.98
N TRP A 498 -27.68 17.58 -9.24
CA TRP A 498 -28.62 16.87 -8.38
C TRP A 498 -27.88 16.06 -7.32
N LEU A 499 -28.10 16.38 -6.06
CA LEU A 499 -27.49 15.69 -4.91
C LEU A 499 -28.57 15.07 -4.02
N SER A 500 -28.25 13.89 -3.48
CA SER A 500 -29.04 13.30 -2.40
C SER A 500 -28.72 13.99 -1.07
N THR A 501 -29.73 14.35 -0.29
CA THR A 501 -29.51 15.01 1.01
C THR A 501 -28.77 14.13 2.01
N ASN A 502 -28.93 12.81 1.92
CA ASN A 502 -28.16 11.85 2.74
C ASN A 502 -26.69 11.78 2.36
N GLU A 503 -26.36 12.18 1.13
CA GLU A 503 -24.99 12.22 0.69
C GLU A 503 -24.34 13.55 1.06
N MET A 504 -25.08 14.62 1.40
CA MET A 504 -24.54 15.96 1.69
C MET A 504 -24.10 16.16 3.15
N LEU A 505 -23.18 17.11 3.39
CA LEU A 505 -22.80 17.56 4.73
C LEU A 505 -24.06 17.95 5.53
N PRO A 506 -24.28 17.39 6.73
CA PRO A 506 -25.45 17.71 7.53
C PRO A 506 -25.62 19.22 7.74
N GLY A 507 -24.54 19.94 8.01
CA GLY A 507 -24.58 21.40 8.14
C GLY A 507 -25.11 22.13 6.90
N LEU A 508 -24.79 21.66 5.70
CA LEU A 508 -25.34 22.21 4.45
C LEU A 508 -26.82 21.83 4.28
N VAL A 509 -27.20 20.57 4.55
CA VAL A 509 -28.59 20.12 4.44
C VAL A 509 -29.51 20.94 5.34
N HIS A 510 -29.07 21.21 6.57
CA HIS A 510 -29.75 22.11 7.49
C HIS A 510 -29.71 23.57 7.01
N GLY A 511 -28.58 24.00 6.44
CA GLY A 511 -28.36 25.32 5.84
C GLY A 511 -29.34 25.69 4.72
N ILE A 512 -29.74 24.71 3.90
CA ILE A 512 -30.67 24.92 2.78
C ILE A 512 -32.13 24.73 3.16
N GLN A 513 -32.45 24.26 4.37
CA GLN A 513 -33.85 24.12 4.77
C GLN A 513 -34.56 25.47 4.76
N GLY A 514 -35.80 25.49 4.28
CA GLY A 514 -36.56 26.72 4.15
C GLY A 514 -36.21 27.55 2.90
N MET A 515 -35.25 27.15 2.07
CA MET A 515 -34.96 27.83 0.81
C MET A 515 -36.11 27.66 -0.19
N GLN A 516 -36.28 28.63 -1.08
CA GLN A 516 -37.13 28.53 -2.26
C GLN A 516 -36.28 28.40 -3.53
N PRO A 517 -36.82 27.84 -4.64
CA PRO A 517 -36.14 27.88 -5.93
C PRO A 517 -35.69 29.31 -6.29
N GLU A 518 -34.52 29.41 -6.90
CA GLU A 518 -33.78 30.65 -7.21
C GLU A 518 -33.19 31.42 -6.01
N GLU A 519 -33.37 30.93 -4.78
CA GLU A 519 -32.77 31.52 -3.59
C GLU A 519 -31.26 31.28 -3.57
N LYS A 520 -30.51 32.29 -3.11
CA LYS A 520 -29.08 32.18 -2.82
C LYS A 520 -28.79 32.46 -1.35
N ARG A 521 -27.96 31.61 -0.75
CA ARG A 521 -27.50 31.73 0.64
C ARG A 521 -25.98 31.65 0.72
N THR A 522 -25.44 32.32 1.72
CA THR A 522 -24.10 32.05 2.24
C THR A 522 -24.26 31.33 3.56
N ILE A 523 -23.70 30.12 3.68
CA ILE A 523 -23.74 29.29 4.88
C ILE A 523 -22.32 29.22 5.46
N TYR A 524 -22.19 29.52 6.74
CA TYR A 524 -20.94 29.42 7.48
C TYR A 524 -20.97 28.17 8.35
N LEU A 525 -20.02 27.26 8.14
CA LEU A 525 -19.97 25.97 8.80
C LEU A 525 -18.67 25.79 9.57
N HIS A 526 -18.76 25.68 10.90
CA HIS A 526 -17.62 25.42 11.75
C HIS A 526 -17.04 24.03 11.42
N PRO A 527 -15.70 23.83 11.46
CA PRO A 527 -15.06 22.56 11.10
C PRO A 527 -15.61 21.32 11.81
N ILE A 528 -16.15 21.45 13.03
CA ILE A 528 -16.78 20.34 13.75
C ILE A 528 -18.08 19.84 13.08
N PHE A 529 -18.71 20.63 12.22
CA PHE A 529 -19.85 20.22 11.41
C PHE A 529 -19.53 20.14 9.91
N GLY A 530 -18.27 20.41 9.54
CA GLY A 530 -17.72 20.28 8.19
C GLY A 530 -16.92 18.99 8.02
N TYR A 531 -15.65 19.10 7.62
CA TYR A 531 -14.77 17.94 7.38
C TYR A 531 -13.82 17.60 8.55
N GLY A 532 -13.83 18.38 9.63
CA GLY A 532 -12.97 18.14 10.78
C GLY A 532 -11.47 18.20 10.43
N ALA A 533 -10.65 17.39 11.10
CA ALA A 533 -9.19 17.38 10.92
C ALA A 533 -8.64 16.24 10.08
N LEU A 534 -9.44 15.18 9.89
CA LEU A 534 -9.04 13.97 9.19
C LEU A 534 -9.61 13.99 7.77
N THR A 535 -9.08 14.91 6.97
CA THR A 535 -9.52 15.16 5.60
C THR A 535 -8.32 15.49 4.72
N THR A 536 -8.47 15.24 3.43
CA THR A 536 -7.58 15.70 2.33
C THR A 536 -7.65 17.21 2.11
N LEU A 537 -8.68 17.88 2.65
CA LEU A 537 -8.83 19.33 2.63
C LEU A 537 -7.96 20.01 3.68
N PRO A 538 -7.78 21.35 3.61
CA PRO A 538 -7.18 22.10 4.70
C PRO A 538 -7.86 21.73 6.03
N PRO A 539 -7.14 21.05 6.95
CA PRO A 539 -7.78 20.44 8.11
C PRO A 539 -8.31 21.51 9.04
N CYS A 540 -9.45 21.26 9.67
CA CYS A 540 -10.13 22.18 10.58
C CYS A 540 -10.42 23.57 10.01
N THR A 541 -10.54 23.73 8.69
CA THR A 541 -10.93 25.01 8.10
C THR A 541 -12.44 25.27 8.24
N THR A 542 -12.83 26.53 8.39
CA THR A 542 -14.23 26.94 8.23
C THR A 542 -14.63 26.78 6.77
N LEU A 543 -15.84 26.28 6.52
CA LEU A 543 -16.41 26.29 5.18
C LEU A 543 -17.39 27.46 5.05
N LYS A 544 -17.12 28.34 4.09
CA LYS A 544 -18.08 29.34 3.59
C LYS A 544 -18.69 28.80 2.31
N ILE A 545 -19.97 28.45 2.36
CA ILE A 545 -20.69 27.79 1.28
C ILE A 545 -21.68 28.79 0.67
N GLU A 546 -21.39 29.26 -0.52
CA GLU A 546 -22.33 30.01 -1.34
C GLU A 546 -23.17 29.00 -2.11
N VAL A 547 -24.47 28.94 -1.87
CA VAL A 547 -25.38 27.95 -2.47
C VAL A 547 -26.56 28.63 -3.15
N HIS A 548 -26.99 28.07 -4.28
CA HIS A 548 -28.14 28.47 -5.08
C HIS A 548 -29.06 27.26 -5.25
N LEU A 549 -30.27 27.34 -4.72
CA LEU A 549 -31.27 26.29 -4.90
C LEU A 549 -31.94 26.45 -6.28
N LEU A 550 -31.81 25.44 -7.13
CA LEU A 550 -32.41 25.42 -8.47
C LEU A 550 -33.76 24.69 -8.44
N ASP A 551 -33.82 23.52 -7.82
CA ASP A 551 -35.03 22.67 -7.75
C ASP A 551 -34.93 21.62 -6.63
N PHE A 552 -36.01 20.89 -6.32
CA PHE A 552 -35.99 19.76 -5.39
C PHE A 552 -37.16 18.78 -5.61
N GLU A 553 -36.94 17.51 -5.25
CA GLU A 553 -37.99 16.49 -5.29
C GLU A 553 -39.04 16.70 -4.16
N ALA A 554 -40.32 16.62 -4.49
CA ALA A 554 -41.38 16.71 -3.49
C ALA A 554 -41.56 15.34 -2.80
N THR A 555 -41.22 15.26 -1.50
CA THR A 555 -41.34 14.03 -0.71
C THR A 555 -42.05 14.30 0.62
N THR A 556 -42.90 13.37 1.06
CA THR A 556 -43.73 13.52 2.26
C THR A 556 -43.17 12.83 3.52
N GLN A 557 -42.11 12.04 3.41
CA GLN A 557 -41.57 11.25 4.53
C GLN A 557 -40.04 11.11 4.51
N GLU A 558 -39.31 12.21 4.78
CA GLU A 558 -37.88 12.13 5.07
C GLU A 558 -37.52 12.81 6.40
N THR A 559 -36.39 12.41 6.97
CA THR A 559 -35.80 13.00 8.17
C THR A 559 -34.48 13.66 7.82
N LEU A 560 -34.22 14.84 8.37
CA LEU A 560 -32.93 15.50 8.19
C LEU A 560 -31.80 14.67 8.81
N PRO A 561 -30.60 14.65 8.21
CA PRO A 561 -29.46 13.98 8.81
C PRO A 561 -29.12 14.62 10.17
N PRO A 562 -28.67 13.82 11.14
CA PRO A 562 -28.34 14.33 12.46
C PRO A 562 -27.11 15.25 12.41
N LEU A 563 -27.18 16.36 13.14
CA LEU A 563 -26.05 17.27 13.35
C LEU A 563 -25.18 16.72 14.49
N THR A 564 -24.30 15.77 14.18
CA THR A 564 -23.32 15.25 15.13
C THR A 564 -21.99 15.97 14.96
N PRO A 565 -21.50 16.74 15.96
CA PRO A 565 -20.21 17.40 15.86
C PRO A 565 -19.07 16.37 15.88
N PHE A 566 -18.04 16.61 15.08
CA PHE A 566 -16.77 15.90 15.16
C PHE A 566 -15.99 16.30 16.41
N THR A 567 -15.33 15.33 17.01
CA THR A 567 -14.45 15.57 18.15
C THR A 567 -13.11 16.12 17.68
N CYS A 568 -12.81 17.37 18.04
CA CYS A 568 -11.49 17.99 17.83
C CYS A 568 -10.59 17.96 19.08
N SER A 569 -10.95 17.19 20.11
CA SER A 569 -10.23 17.20 21.40
C SER A 569 -8.77 16.76 21.28
N GLN A 570 -8.50 15.72 20.49
CA GLN A 570 -7.14 15.19 20.27
C GLN A 570 -6.19 16.22 19.63
N ILE A 571 -6.72 17.13 18.81
CA ILE A 571 -5.93 18.15 18.10
C ILE A 571 -5.38 19.19 19.07
N ASN A 572 -6.15 19.49 20.12
CA ASN A 572 -5.79 20.46 21.14
C ASN A 572 -5.15 19.83 22.38
N ASP A 573 -5.07 18.51 22.47
CA ASP A 573 -4.44 17.81 23.59
C ASP A 573 -2.93 18.11 23.61
N PRO A 574 -2.43 18.82 24.64
CA PRO A 574 -1.01 19.14 24.75
C PRO A 574 -0.13 17.90 24.91
N SER A 575 -0.65 16.82 25.51
CA SER A 575 0.09 15.58 25.73
C SER A 575 0.30 14.84 24.40
N PHE A 576 -0.77 14.68 23.62
CA PHE A 576 -0.72 14.10 22.28
C PHE A 576 0.24 14.86 21.35
N TYR A 577 0.15 16.19 21.35
CA TYR A 577 1.05 17.03 20.57
C TYR A 577 2.51 16.88 20.99
N ARG A 578 2.77 16.86 22.31
CA ARG A 578 4.13 16.64 22.84
C ARG A 578 4.68 15.30 22.41
N SER A 579 3.89 14.24 22.45
CA SER A 579 4.33 12.90 22.04
C SER A 579 4.61 12.81 20.53
N ILE A 580 3.79 13.43 19.67
CA ILE A 580 4.06 13.51 18.23
C ILE A 580 5.37 14.26 17.97
N LYS A 581 5.53 15.44 18.58
CA LYS A 581 6.73 16.25 18.39
C LYS A 581 7.99 15.53 18.90
N SER A 582 7.94 14.99 20.11
CA SER A 582 9.00 14.19 20.74
C SER A 582 9.38 13.00 19.85
N SER A 583 8.38 12.30 19.31
CA SER A 583 8.62 11.17 18.41
C SER A 583 9.31 11.60 17.12
N CYS A 584 8.86 12.68 16.48
CA CYS A 584 9.49 13.23 15.28
C CYS A 584 10.97 13.59 15.50
N GLU A 585 11.28 14.22 16.64
CA GLU A 585 12.65 14.57 17.04
C GLU A 585 13.53 13.32 17.30
N GLN A 586 12.92 12.20 17.68
CA GLN A 586 13.61 10.93 17.93
C GLN A 586 13.80 10.07 16.67
N ILE A 587 13.09 10.34 15.56
CA ILE A 587 13.16 9.54 14.32
C ILE A 587 14.61 9.39 13.80
N PRO A 588 15.43 10.44 13.69
CA PRO A 588 16.79 10.29 13.14
C PRO A 588 17.63 9.34 13.99
N THR A 589 17.62 9.53 15.32
CA THR A 589 18.35 8.68 16.28
C THR A 589 17.85 7.23 16.27
N PHE A 590 16.52 7.03 16.26
CA PHE A 590 15.92 5.71 16.19
C PHE A 590 16.32 4.99 14.91
N THR A 591 16.13 5.64 13.76
CA THR A 591 16.46 5.09 12.44
C THR A 591 17.93 4.76 12.35
N GLY A 592 18.81 5.68 12.77
CA GLY A 592 20.26 5.47 12.81
C GLY A 592 20.63 4.23 13.63
N SER A 593 20.08 4.12 14.84
CA SER A 593 20.30 2.96 15.73
C SER A 593 19.86 1.64 15.08
N GLN A 594 18.72 1.61 14.40
CA GLN A 594 18.24 0.40 13.73
C GLN A 594 19.15 -0.02 12.57
N TYR A 595 19.58 0.94 11.75
CA TYR A 595 20.51 0.67 10.64
C TYR A 595 21.90 0.27 11.15
N GLY A 596 22.39 0.89 12.23
CA GLY A 596 23.68 0.55 12.84
C GLY A 596 23.70 -0.86 13.43
N LYS A 597 22.60 -1.28 14.08
CA LYS A 597 22.39 -2.66 14.53
C LYS A 597 22.42 -3.64 13.36
N LEU A 598 21.65 -3.35 12.30
CA LEU A 598 21.60 -4.20 11.11
C LEU A 598 22.97 -4.28 10.39
N PHE A 599 23.70 -3.17 10.31
CA PHE A 599 25.06 -3.14 9.76
C PHE A 599 26.03 -4.00 10.58
N SER A 600 25.95 -3.90 11.92
CA SER A 600 26.78 -4.71 12.83
C SER A 600 26.52 -6.21 12.68
N GLU A 601 25.28 -6.60 12.40
CA GLU A 601 24.92 -7.99 12.06
C GLU A 601 25.49 -8.44 10.70
N SER A 602 25.63 -7.51 9.74
CA SER A 602 26.12 -7.83 8.38
C SER A 602 27.63 -8.04 8.30
N ALA A 603 28.43 -7.34 9.11
CA ALA A 603 29.89 -7.36 8.94
C ALA A 603 30.65 -7.01 10.24
N PRO A 604 30.92 -8.00 11.13
CA PRO A 604 31.60 -7.76 12.40
C PRO A 604 33.02 -7.18 12.26
N HIS A 605 33.68 -7.35 11.11
CA HIS A 605 35.01 -6.80 10.82
C HIS A 605 35.01 -5.42 10.12
N HIS A 606 33.85 -4.95 9.62
CA HIS A 606 33.73 -3.66 8.92
C HIS A 606 33.17 -2.53 9.81
N ALA A 607 32.78 -2.85 11.06
CA ALA A 607 32.18 -1.92 12.02
C ALA A 607 32.96 -0.60 12.22
N ASN A 608 34.27 -0.59 11.95
CA ASN A 608 35.15 0.57 12.10
C ASN A 608 35.50 1.30 10.78
N TYR A 609 34.98 0.87 9.62
CA TYR A 609 35.50 1.29 8.30
C TYR A 609 34.54 2.11 7.42
N LEU A 610 33.31 2.39 7.86
CA LEU A 610 32.45 3.35 7.16
C LEU A 610 32.96 4.78 7.40
N LYS A 611 33.85 5.26 6.53
CA LYS A 611 34.11 6.69 6.38
C LYS A 611 33.01 7.27 5.48
N ILE A 612 31.94 7.78 6.09
CA ILE A 612 31.00 8.61 5.36
C ILE A 612 31.68 9.96 5.11
N GLU A 613 32.33 10.10 3.96
CA GLU A 613 33.06 11.32 3.57
C GLU A 613 32.14 12.53 3.29
N SER A 614 30.81 12.40 3.45
CA SER A 614 29.87 13.49 3.19
C SER A 614 29.62 14.44 4.37
N TYR A 615 30.42 14.37 5.45
CA TYR A 615 30.33 15.29 6.60
C TYR A 615 31.25 16.51 6.55
N ARG A 616 31.98 16.70 5.45
CA ARG A 616 32.72 17.93 5.17
C ARG A 616 32.10 18.65 3.97
N GLY A 617 30.95 19.27 4.19
CA GLY A 617 30.27 20.15 3.25
C GLY A 617 29.31 21.05 4.00
#